data_AF-A0A6J4I6P5-F1
#
_entry.id   AF-A0A6J4I6P5-F1
#
_cell.length_a   1.000
_cell.length_b   1.000
_cell.length_c   1.000
_cell.angle_alpha   90.00
_cell.angle_beta   90.00
_cell.angle_gamma   90.00
#
_symmetry.space_group_name_H-M   'P 1'
#
loop_
_entity.id
_entity.type
_entity.pdbx_description
1 polymer ?
#
loop_
_entity_poly.entity_id
_entity_poly.type
_entity_poly.pdbx_seq_one_letter_code
_entity_poly.pdbx_strand_id
1 'polypeptide(L)'
;MTPTPLVLGPILRYVDETSASIWVEVGTAARVVVRAAQRSWEARTFAVHGHHYALVEVDGLEPGSVTSYTVDIDGQQAWPDPESVPEFPPSSIATRTPGKPLLLAFGSCRTSVPHTKEGNRTHGIDAMRAYALNRIMDDSSPRPDLILFLGDQVYADSTSEEMQQFIRGRRNIEEEPGAELKDYEEYAHLYNLAWSDSANRWLLSILPSAM
;
A
#
# COMPACT_ATOMS: atom_id res chain seq x y z
N MET A 1 -11.59 -1.09 23.98
CA MET A 1 -11.31 -0.32 22.75
C MET A 1 -11.16 -1.34 21.66
N THR A 2 -12.06 -1.35 20.69
CA THR A 2 -11.87 -2.12 19.45
C THR A 2 -10.57 -1.62 18.82
N PRO A 3 -9.64 -2.51 18.44
CA PRO A 3 -8.39 -2.08 17.81
C PRO A 3 -8.71 -1.19 16.62
N THR A 4 -8.03 -0.05 16.53
CA THR A 4 -8.17 0.85 15.41
C THR A 4 -7.73 0.11 14.14
N PRO A 5 -8.62 -0.07 13.15
CA PRO A 5 -8.29 -0.85 11.97
C PRO A 5 -7.18 -0.15 11.18
N LEU A 6 -6.24 -0.94 10.66
CA LEU A 6 -5.34 -0.51 9.60
C LEU A 6 -6.18 -0.13 8.38
N VAL A 7 -6.27 1.16 8.07
CA VAL A 7 -7.08 1.69 6.97
C VAL A 7 -6.42 1.39 5.63
N LEU A 8 -5.12 1.68 5.51
CA LEU A 8 -4.35 1.42 4.30
C LEU A 8 -2.88 1.07 4.62
N GLY A 9 -2.27 0.28 3.75
CA GLY A 9 -0.92 -0.24 3.90
C GLY A 9 -0.87 -1.63 4.54
N PRO A 10 0.30 -2.05 5.06
CA PRO A 10 1.56 -1.31 5.06
C PRO A 10 2.14 -1.16 3.65
N ILE A 11 2.81 -0.04 3.41
CA ILE A 11 3.51 0.25 2.16
C ILE A 11 5.00 0.45 2.49
N LEU A 12 5.87 -0.37 1.90
CA LEU A 12 7.30 -0.09 1.87
C LEU A 12 7.55 1.12 0.95
N ARG A 13 8.05 2.20 1.52
CA ARG A 13 8.36 3.44 0.79
C ARG A 13 9.83 3.52 0.39
N TYR A 14 10.68 2.90 1.18
CA TYR A 14 12.13 2.91 0.96
C TYR A 14 12.75 1.66 1.54
N VAL A 15 13.75 1.11 0.85
CA VAL A 15 14.67 0.10 1.38
C VAL A 15 16.06 0.36 0.77
N ASP A 16 17.08 0.43 1.60
CA ASP A 16 18.49 0.48 1.17
C ASP A 16 19.27 -0.74 1.68
N GLU A 17 20.58 -0.61 1.84
CA GLU A 17 21.44 -1.70 2.32
C GLU A 17 21.17 -2.05 3.79
N THR A 18 20.64 -1.14 4.63
CA THR A 18 20.54 -1.37 6.09
C THR A 18 19.27 -0.82 6.73
N SER A 19 18.39 -0.19 5.97
CA SER A 19 17.22 0.49 6.47
C SER A 19 16.02 0.36 5.55
N ALA A 20 14.84 0.63 6.10
CA ALA A 20 13.59 0.69 5.38
C ALA A 20 12.64 1.71 6.02
N SER A 21 11.65 2.18 5.26
CA SER A 21 10.53 2.94 5.80
C SER A 21 9.20 2.31 5.42
N ILE A 22 8.33 2.18 6.42
CA ILE A 22 7.00 1.56 6.29
C ILE A 22 5.94 2.60 6.61
N TRP A 23 5.09 2.88 5.63
CA TRP A 23 3.96 3.79 5.76
C TRP A 23 2.67 3.03 6.04
N VAL A 24 1.83 3.58 6.92
CA VAL A 24 0.46 3.11 7.18
C VAL A 24 -0.49 4.28 7.38
N GLU A 25 -1.76 4.05 7.06
CA GLU A 25 -2.89 4.85 7.54
C GLU A 25 -3.71 4.04 8.54
N VAL A 26 -4.10 4.67 9.64
CA VAL A 26 -4.88 4.06 10.72
C VAL A 26 -6.09 4.93 11.05
N GLY A 27 -7.15 4.33 11.57
CA GLY A 27 -8.43 5.03 11.76
C GLY A 27 -8.43 6.15 12.83
N THR A 28 -7.47 6.17 13.76
CA THR A 28 -7.39 7.11 14.89
C THR A 28 -5.94 7.32 15.32
N ALA A 29 -5.68 8.31 16.16
CA ALA A 29 -4.37 8.48 16.77
C ALA A 29 -3.93 7.18 17.49
N ALA A 30 -2.74 6.69 17.17
CA ALA A 30 -2.25 5.40 17.65
C ALA A 30 -0.71 5.36 17.75
N ARG A 31 -0.19 4.29 18.36
CA ARG A 31 1.20 3.87 18.21
C ARG A 31 1.30 2.71 17.23
N VAL A 32 2.17 2.86 16.23
CA VAL A 32 2.46 1.82 15.25
C VAL A 32 3.82 1.22 15.55
N VAL A 33 3.90 -0.10 15.59
CA VAL A 33 5.13 -0.84 15.86
C VAL A 33 5.40 -1.83 14.74
N VAL A 34 6.58 -1.75 14.12
CA VAL A 34 7.07 -2.75 13.17
C VAL A 34 7.97 -3.73 13.93
N ARG A 35 7.77 -5.04 13.75
CA ARG A 35 8.62 -6.09 14.33
C ARG A 35 9.31 -6.86 13.24
N ALA A 36 10.64 -6.92 13.30
CA ALA A 36 11.46 -7.66 12.34
C ALA A 36 12.77 -8.09 13.01
N ALA A 37 13.31 -9.27 12.65
CA ALA A 37 14.58 -9.78 13.18
C ALA A 37 14.74 -9.64 14.71
N GLN A 38 13.71 -10.02 15.48
CA GLN A 38 13.68 -9.95 16.96
C GLN A 38 13.85 -8.54 17.56
N ARG A 39 13.73 -7.51 16.72
CA ARG A 39 13.76 -6.10 17.08
C ARG A 39 12.41 -5.46 16.78
N SER A 40 12.22 -4.24 17.27
CA SER A 40 11.05 -3.45 16.95
C SER A 40 11.36 -1.96 16.86
N TRP A 41 10.66 -1.31 15.95
CA TRP A 41 10.72 0.13 15.71
C TRP A 41 9.31 0.68 15.83
N GLU A 42 9.15 1.89 16.35
CA GLU A 42 7.84 2.46 16.58
C GLU A 42 7.77 3.93 16.17
N ALA A 43 6.57 4.34 15.76
CA ALA A 43 6.23 5.73 15.53
C ALA A 43 4.82 6.03 16.07
N ARG A 44 4.61 7.26 16.52
CA ARG A 44 3.27 7.78 16.78
C ARG A 44 2.68 8.31 15.49
N THR A 45 1.36 8.16 15.35
CA THR A 45 0.66 8.74 14.20
C THR A 45 0.68 10.27 14.25
N PHE A 46 0.78 10.91 13.08
CA PHE A 46 0.45 12.31 12.88
C PHE A 46 -0.87 12.44 12.13
N ALA A 47 -1.55 13.58 12.28
CA ALA A 47 -2.87 13.80 11.69
C ALA A 47 -2.82 14.82 10.55
N VAL A 48 -3.51 14.53 9.46
CA VAL A 48 -3.74 15.46 8.33
C VAL A 48 -5.21 15.36 7.97
N HIS A 49 -5.94 16.49 8.04
CA HIS A 49 -7.37 16.55 7.72
C HIS A 49 -8.25 15.49 8.42
N GLY A 50 -7.87 15.04 9.62
CA GLY A 50 -8.61 14.03 10.39
C GLY A 50 -8.19 12.58 10.12
N HIS A 51 -7.33 12.33 9.13
CA HIS A 51 -6.72 11.03 8.88
C HIS A 51 -5.42 10.88 9.66
N HIS A 52 -5.11 9.67 10.10
CA HIS A 52 -3.95 9.39 10.95
C HIS A 52 -2.94 8.49 10.22
N TYR A 53 -1.71 8.97 10.08
CA TYR A 53 -0.65 8.31 9.34
C TYR A 53 0.55 8.04 10.24
N ALA A 54 1.29 6.97 9.97
CA ALA A 54 2.60 6.75 10.56
C ALA A 54 3.60 6.35 9.48
N LEU A 55 4.84 6.81 9.65
CA LEU A 55 6.01 6.36 8.90
C LEU A 55 7.00 5.80 9.91
N VAL A 56 7.18 4.48 9.92
CA VAL A 56 8.12 3.79 10.81
C VAL A 56 9.43 3.59 10.07
N GLU A 57 10.50 4.17 10.61
CA GLU A 57 11.87 3.97 10.13
C GLU A 57 12.46 2.73 10.81
N VAL A 58 12.89 1.77 10.00
CA VAL A 58 13.52 0.52 10.42
C VAL A 58 14.98 0.60 10.04
N ASP A 59 15.90 0.50 10.99
CA ASP A 59 17.33 0.65 10.78
C ASP A 59 18.14 -0.57 11.26
N GLY A 60 19.45 -0.58 10.94
CA GLY A 60 20.38 -1.62 11.36
C GLY A 60 20.04 -3.02 10.84
N LEU A 61 19.37 -3.12 9.70
CA LEU A 61 19.14 -4.39 8.99
C LEU A 61 20.44 -4.90 8.37
N GLU A 62 20.53 -6.22 8.21
CA GLU A 62 21.69 -6.87 7.59
C GLU A 62 21.66 -6.67 6.07
N PRO A 63 22.73 -6.18 5.41
CA PRO A 63 22.77 -6.01 3.96
C PRO A 63 22.54 -7.29 3.16
N GLY A 64 21.80 -7.16 2.05
CA GLY A 64 21.48 -8.27 1.16
C GLY A 64 20.61 -9.37 1.79
N SER A 65 19.95 -9.08 2.91
CA SER A 65 19.05 -10.01 3.59
C SER A 65 17.58 -9.78 3.25
N VAL A 66 16.79 -10.83 3.45
CA VAL A 66 15.31 -10.78 3.41
C VAL A 66 14.79 -11.09 4.80
N THR A 67 14.14 -10.11 5.43
CA THR A 67 13.67 -10.22 6.81
C THR A 67 12.15 -10.08 6.85
N SER A 68 11.44 -11.09 7.35
CA SER A 68 9.99 -11.00 7.56
C SER A 68 9.64 -9.99 8.66
N TYR A 69 8.51 -9.30 8.51
CA TYR A 69 8.03 -8.35 9.51
C TYR A 69 6.51 -8.40 9.72
N THR A 70 6.08 -7.89 10.88
CA THR A 70 4.67 -7.64 11.21
C THR A 70 4.48 -6.17 11.62
N VAL A 71 3.22 -5.71 11.60
CA VAL A 71 2.84 -4.38 12.09
C VAL A 71 1.79 -4.53 13.18
N ASP A 72 2.06 -3.92 14.33
CA ASP A 72 1.13 -3.81 15.44
C ASP A 72 0.60 -2.37 15.55
N ILE A 73 -0.69 -2.23 15.86
CA ILE A 73 -1.33 -0.96 16.22
C ILE A 73 -1.79 -1.07 17.67
N ASP A 74 -1.31 -0.19 18.54
CA ASP A 74 -1.61 -0.17 19.98
C ASP A 74 -1.47 -1.54 20.67
N GLY A 75 -0.48 -2.32 20.22
CA GLY A 75 -0.13 -3.63 20.79
C GLY A 75 -0.92 -4.82 20.24
N GLN A 76 -1.76 -4.62 19.23
CA GLN A 76 -2.45 -5.69 18.49
C GLN A 76 -1.87 -5.81 17.08
N GLN A 77 -1.60 -7.02 16.62
CA GLN A 77 -1.13 -7.23 15.25
C GLN A 77 -2.23 -6.83 14.27
N ALA A 78 -1.94 -5.84 13.43
CA ALA A 78 -2.84 -5.34 12.40
C ALA A 78 -2.42 -5.78 10.98
N TRP A 79 -1.16 -6.20 10.82
CA TRP A 79 -0.68 -6.77 9.56
C TRP A 79 0.40 -7.86 9.77
N PRO A 80 0.32 -9.00 9.05
CA PRO A 80 -0.82 -9.43 8.26
C PRO A 80 -2.06 -9.57 9.16
N ASP A 81 -3.24 -9.30 8.59
CA ASP A 81 -4.50 -9.48 9.30
C ASP A 81 -4.70 -10.99 9.58
N PRO A 82 -4.73 -11.41 10.87
CA PRO A 82 -4.86 -12.82 11.23
C PRO A 82 -6.18 -13.47 10.76
N GLU A 83 -7.20 -12.66 10.44
CA GLU A 83 -8.51 -13.14 9.96
C GLU A 83 -8.63 -13.09 8.43
N SER A 84 -7.61 -12.60 7.73
CA SER A 84 -7.66 -12.45 6.27
C SER A 84 -7.66 -13.80 5.53
N VAL A 85 -8.53 -13.91 4.52
CA VAL A 85 -8.63 -15.07 3.63
C VAL A 85 -8.63 -14.58 2.17
N PRO A 86 -7.80 -15.13 1.27
CA PRO A 86 -6.77 -16.15 1.52
C PRO A 86 -5.58 -15.61 2.32
N GLU A 87 -4.84 -16.51 2.95
CA GLU A 87 -3.56 -16.18 3.57
C GLU A 87 -2.53 -15.87 2.48
N PHE A 88 -1.84 -14.73 2.61
CA PHE A 88 -0.73 -14.36 1.74
C PHE A 88 0.61 -14.71 2.39
N PRO A 89 1.70 -14.90 1.61
CA PRO A 89 3.04 -15.11 2.17
C PRO A 89 3.46 -13.98 3.12
N PRO A 90 4.32 -14.24 4.12
CA PRO A 90 4.77 -13.23 5.06
C PRO A 90 5.35 -11.99 4.38
N SER A 91 4.97 -10.81 4.86
CA SER A 91 5.59 -9.56 4.43
C SER A 91 7.07 -9.54 4.80
N SER A 92 7.91 -8.91 3.97
CA SER A 92 9.36 -8.92 4.15
C SER A 92 10.03 -7.63 3.68
N ILE A 93 11.13 -7.28 4.35
CA ILE A 93 12.05 -6.21 3.95
C ILE A 93 13.24 -6.84 3.24
N ALA A 94 13.55 -6.32 2.06
CA ALA A 94 14.56 -6.85 1.14
C ALA A 94 15.72 -5.86 0.98
N THR A 95 16.65 -5.88 1.93
CA THR A 95 17.79 -4.95 1.87
C THR A 95 18.65 -5.16 0.62
N ARG A 96 19.21 -4.07 0.12
CA ARG A 96 20.08 -4.09 -1.06
C ARG A 96 21.36 -4.85 -0.76
N THR A 97 21.78 -5.70 -1.70
CA THR A 97 23.12 -6.30 -1.68
C THR A 97 24.12 -5.26 -2.19
N PRO A 98 25.16 -4.91 -1.41
CA PRO A 98 26.16 -3.94 -1.84
C PRO A 98 26.79 -4.33 -3.19
N GLY A 99 26.88 -3.37 -4.10
CA GLY A 99 27.45 -3.56 -5.45
C GLY A 99 26.55 -4.31 -6.44
N LYS A 100 25.38 -4.82 -6.04
CA LYS A 100 24.42 -5.45 -6.98
C LYS A 100 23.69 -4.36 -7.79
N PRO A 101 23.66 -4.45 -9.14
CA PRO A 101 22.84 -3.56 -9.96
C PRO A 101 21.37 -3.56 -9.55
N LEU A 102 20.72 -2.40 -9.65
CA LEU A 102 19.30 -2.24 -9.34
C LEU A 102 18.44 -2.94 -10.40
N LEU A 103 17.54 -3.83 -9.97
CA LEU A 103 16.45 -4.35 -10.79
C LEU A 103 15.18 -3.53 -10.52
N LEU A 104 14.76 -2.75 -11.51
CA LEU A 104 13.60 -1.85 -11.41
C LEU A 104 12.39 -2.44 -12.16
N ALA A 105 11.23 -2.47 -11.49
CA ALA A 105 9.95 -2.49 -12.18
C ALA A 105 9.42 -1.05 -12.26
N PHE A 106 8.85 -0.64 -13.40
CA PHE A 106 8.31 0.71 -13.53
C PHE A 106 7.03 0.70 -14.35
N GLY A 107 6.19 1.71 -14.13
CA GLY A 107 4.95 1.89 -14.87
C GLY A 107 4.22 3.16 -14.45
N SER A 108 3.20 3.52 -15.22
CA SER A 108 2.28 4.62 -14.96
C SER A 108 0.86 4.19 -15.33
N CYS A 109 -0.09 5.10 -15.15
CA CYS A 109 -1.43 4.99 -15.71
C CYS A 109 -2.20 3.75 -15.24
N ARG A 110 -1.99 3.34 -13.98
CA ARG A 110 -2.73 2.22 -13.40
C ARG A 110 -4.13 2.71 -13.03
N THR A 111 -5.15 2.14 -13.65
CA THR A 111 -6.54 2.39 -13.28
C THR A 111 -7.01 1.38 -12.24
N SER A 112 -7.58 1.83 -11.13
CA SER A 112 -8.24 0.95 -10.16
C SER A 112 -9.68 0.71 -10.56
N VAL A 113 -9.91 -0.33 -11.36
CA VAL A 113 -11.25 -0.81 -11.72
C VAL A 113 -11.45 -2.23 -11.19
N PRO A 114 -12.70 -2.66 -10.95
CA PRO A 114 -12.96 -4.02 -10.53
C PRO A 114 -12.34 -5.05 -11.49
N HIS A 115 -11.63 -6.04 -10.95
CA HIS A 115 -10.95 -7.09 -11.73
C HIS A 115 -11.90 -8.17 -12.25
N THR A 116 -13.09 -7.76 -12.70
CA THR A 116 -14.09 -8.61 -13.35
C THR A 116 -13.75 -8.78 -14.83
N LYS A 117 -14.44 -9.70 -15.52
CA LYS A 117 -14.30 -9.84 -16.98
C LYS A 117 -14.58 -8.52 -17.72
N GLU A 118 -15.54 -7.75 -17.24
CA GLU A 118 -15.94 -6.48 -17.86
C GLU A 118 -14.93 -5.36 -17.59
N GLY A 119 -14.43 -5.26 -16.35
CA GLY A 119 -13.35 -4.32 -16.02
C GLY A 119 -12.08 -4.61 -16.82
N ASN A 120 -11.69 -5.88 -16.91
CA ASN A 120 -10.52 -6.29 -17.70
C ASN A 120 -10.71 -6.06 -19.21
N ARG A 121 -11.94 -6.14 -19.74
CA ARG A 121 -12.23 -5.86 -21.15
C ARG A 121 -12.02 -4.39 -21.50
N THR A 122 -12.29 -3.50 -20.55
CA THR A 122 -12.25 -2.05 -20.77
C THR A 122 -10.90 -1.43 -20.42
N HIS A 123 -10.22 -1.94 -19.39
CA HIS A 123 -8.99 -1.36 -18.84
C HIS A 123 -7.77 -2.30 -18.92
N GLY A 124 -7.95 -3.51 -19.45
CA GLY A 124 -6.92 -4.53 -19.48
C GLY A 124 -6.73 -5.22 -18.13
N ILE A 125 -5.77 -6.15 -18.08
CA ILE A 125 -5.40 -6.83 -16.83
C ILE A 125 -4.45 -5.91 -16.06
N ASP A 126 -4.75 -5.66 -14.79
CA ASP A 126 -3.84 -4.95 -13.88
C ASP A 126 -2.52 -5.75 -13.76
N ALA A 127 -1.47 -5.23 -14.38
CA ALA A 127 -0.16 -5.87 -14.45
C ALA A 127 0.49 -6.03 -13.07
N MET A 128 0.27 -5.05 -12.17
CA MET A 128 0.81 -5.08 -10.81
C MET A 128 0.12 -6.19 -10.00
N ARG A 129 -1.21 -6.27 -10.11
CA ARG A 129 -1.98 -7.33 -9.46
C ARG A 129 -1.66 -8.71 -10.03
N ALA A 130 -1.50 -8.82 -11.35
CA ALA A 130 -1.12 -10.06 -12.00
C ALA A 130 0.27 -10.52 -11.55
N TYR A 131 1.23 -9.60 -11.43
CA TYR A 131 2.55 -9.89 -10.87
C TYR A 131 2.46 -10.37 -9.42
N ALA A 132 1.68 -9.67 -8.58
CA ALA A 132 1.48 -10.05 -7.19
C ALA A 132 0.92 -11.49 -7.08
N LEU A 133 -0.16 -11.79 -7.79
CA LEU A 133 -0.79 -13.11 -7.79
C LEU A 133 0.13 -14.20 -8.33
N ASN A 134 0.89 -13.93 -9.40
CA ASN A 134 1.86 -14.88 -9.90
C ASN A 134 2.94 -15.18 -8.86
N ARG A 135 3.46 -14.15 -8.18
CA ARG A 135 4.48 -14.29 -7.14
C ARG A 135 3.98 -15.02 -5.89
N ILE A 136 2.72 -14.81 -5.49
CA ILE A 136 2.08 -15.54 -4.40
C ILE A 136 2.07 -17.06 -4.67
N MET A 137 1.86 -17.43 -5.93
CA MET A 137 1.82 -18.84 -6.35
C MET A 137 3.22 -19.44 -6.58
N ASP A 138 4.16 -18.64 -7.07
CA ASP A 138 5.53 -19.06 -7.38
C ASP A 138 6.52 -17.89 -7.21
N ASP A 139 7.39 -18.01 -6.20
CA ASP A 139 8.41 -17.00 -5.88
C ASP A 139 9.71 -17.18 -6.68
N SER A 140 9.77 -18.12 -7.63
CA SER A 140 10.98 -18.45 -8.40
C SER A 140 11.48 -17.29 -9.28
N SER A 141 10.56 -16.41 -9.71
CA SER A 141 10.92 -15.24 -10.50
C SER A 141 11.72 -14.23 -9.67
N PRO A 142 12.71 -13.52 -10.25
CA PRO A 142 13.42 -12.47 -9.54
C PRO A 142 12.46 -11.40 -9.00
N ARG A 143 12.62 -11.05 -7.72
CA ARG A 143 11.93 -9.90 -7.12
C ARG A 143 12.63 -8.61 -7.56
N PRO A 144 11.92 -7.63 -8.16
CA PRO A 144 12.43 -6.28 -8.32
C PRO A 144 12.90 -5.68 -6.99
N ASP A 145 13.95 -4.88 -7.03
CA ASP A 145 14.44 -4.18 -5.85
C ASP A 145 13.59 -2.91 -5.56
N LEU A 146 12.85 -2.39 -6.56
CA LEU A 146 12.00 -1.20 -6.46
C LEU A 146 10.89 -1.21 -7.54
N ILE A 147 9.70 -0.74 -7.18
CA ILE A 147 8.67 -0.30 -8.14
C ILE A 147 8.72 1.22 -8.26
N LEU A 148 8.92 1.75 -9.45
CA LEU A 148 8.84 3.18 -9.75
C LEU A 148 7.54 3.51 -10.48
N PHE A 149 6.67 4.24 -9.80
CA PHE A 149 5.46 4.81 -10.40
C PHE A 149 5.80 6.13 -11.08
N LEU A 150 5.52 6.23 -12.39
CA LEU A 150 5.89 7.39 -13.21
C LEU A 150 4.77 8.44 -13.34
N GLY A 151 3.71 8.32 -12.53
CA GLY A 151 2.54 9.20 -12.56
C GLY A 151 1.23 8.45 -12.79
N ASP A 152 0.12 9.19 -12.75
CA ASP A 152 -1.24 8.70 -12.99
C ASP A 152 -1.59 7.46 -12.15
N GLN A 153 -1.32 7.58 -10.86
CA GLN A 153 -1.61 6.54 -9.85
C GLN A 153 -3.09 6.48 -9.49
N VAL A 154 -3.78 7.62 -9.64
CA VAL A 154 -5.22 7.80 -9.45
C VAL A 154 -5.71 8.82 -10.47
N TYR A 155 -6.98 8.75 -10.85
CA TYR A 155 -7.63 9.63 -11.81
C TYR A 155 -8.72 10.44 -11.11
N ALA A 156 -8.43 11.71 -10.83
CA ALA A 156 -9.30 12.61 -10.07
C ALA A 156 -10.48 13.17 -10.91
N ASP A 157 -10.31 13.18 -12.22
CA ASP A 157 -11.21 13.69 -13.25
C ASP A 157 -12.10 12.60 -13.87
N SER A 158 -11.70 11.33 -13.75
CA SER A 158 -12.41 10.16 -14.29
C SER A 158 -12.73 9.17 -13.16
N THR A 159 -13.81 9.44 -12.43
CA THR A 159 -14.17 8.72 -11.20
C THR A 159 -15.06 7.49 -11.46
N SER A 160 -14.79 6.41 -10.72
CA SER A 160 -15.60 5.18 -10.74
C SER A 160 -17.00 5.40 -10.13
N GLU A 161 -17.94 4.49 -10.40
CA GLU A 161 -19.28 4.55 -9.79
C GLU A 161 -19.22 4.58 -8.25
N GLU A 162 -18.32 3.79 -7.66
CA GLU A 162 -18.09 3.73 -6.21
C GLU A 162 -17.60 5.09 -5.67
N MET A 163 -16.64 5.71 -6.34
CA MET A 163 -16.17 7.05 -5.97
C MET A 163 -17.28 8.10 -6.10
N GLN A 164 -18.10 8.04 -7.16
CA GLN A 164 -19.24 8.94 -7.33
C GLN A 164 -20.32 8.73 -6.27
N GLN A 165 -20.55 7.51 -5.80
CA GLN A 165 -21.45 7.24 -4.68
C GLN A 165 -20.94 7.91 -3.40
N PHE A 166 -19.64 7.82 -3.12
CA PHE A 166 -19.03 8.52 -2.00
C PHE A 166 -19.19 10.05 -2.11
N ILE A 167 -18.94 10.63 -3.29
CA ILE A 167 -19.12 12.07 -3.54
C ILE A 167 -20.57 12.51 -3.29
N ARG A 168 -21.56 11.78 -3.85
CA ARG A 168 -23.00 12.07 -3.65
C ARG A 168 -23.42 12.03 -2.18
N GLY A 169 -22.74 11.22 -1.36
CA GLY A 169 -22.97 11.17 0.08
C GLY A 169 -22.45 12.41 0.84
N ARG A 170 -21.56 13.20 0.22
CA ARG A 170 -20.89 14.35 0.84
C ARG A 170 -21.36 15.69 0.30
N ARG A 171 -21.64 15.78 -1.00
CA ARG A 171 -22.03 17.02 -1.67
C ARG A 171 -22.91 16.75 -2.89
N ASN A 172 -23.57 17.80 -3.36
CA ASN A 172 -24.29 17.77 -4.62
C ASN A 172 -23.30 17.55 -5.78
N ILE A 173 -23.42 16.43 -6.49
CA ILE A 173 -22.54 16.06 -7.61
C ILE A 173 -22.87 16.83 -8.89
N GLU A 174 -24.02 17.51 -8.96
CA GLU A 174 -24.39 18.35 -10.11
C GLU A 174 -23.78 19.77 -10.01
N GLU A 175 -23.20 20.11 -8.87
CA GLU A 175 -22.45 21.35 -8.67
C GLU A 175 -20.95 21.12 -8.92
N GLU A 176 -20.24 22.14 -9.42
CA GLU A 176 -18.80 22.12 -9.64
C GLU A 176 -18.02 21.60 -8.40
N PRO A 177 -17.04 20.68 -8.57
CA PRO A 177 -16.46 20.19 -9.83
C PRO A 177 -17.16 18.96 -10.42
N GLY A 178 -18.45 18.78 -10.19
CA GLY A 178 -19.19 17.66 -10.74
C GLY A 178 -18.80 16.34 -10.08
N ALA A 179 -18.53 15.33 -10.91
CA ALA A 179 -18.07 14.01 -10.49
C ALA A 179 -16.54 13.93 -10.20
N GLU A 180 -15.80 15.01 -10.42
CA GLU A 180 -14.37 15.08 -10.13
C GLU A 180 -14.10 15.29 -8.63
N LEU A 181 -12.89 15.00 -8.16
CA LEU A 181 -12.49 15.20 -6.77
C LEU A 181 -12.35 16.68 -6.41
N LYS A 182 -12.79 17.04 -5.21
CA LYS A 182 -12.84 18.43 -4.72
C LYS A 182 -11.91 18.71 -3.53
N ASP A 183 -11.78 17.78 -2.61
CA ASP A 183 -11.13 18.03 -1.32
C ASP A 183 -10.28 16.84 -0.85
N TYR A 184 -9.56 17.04 0.27
CA TYR A 184 -8.67 16.03 0.84
C TYR A 184 -9.37 14.69 1.08
N GLU A 185 -10.60 14.69 1.58
CA GLU A 185 -11.31 13.46 1.89
C GLU A 185 -11.61 12.68 0.61
N GLU A 186 -12.04 13.37 -0.45
CA GLU A 186 -12.31 12.73 -1.73
C GLU A 186 -11.03 12.14 -2.34
N TYR A 187 -9.88 12.82 -2.18
CA TYR A 187 -8.58 12.24 -2.53
C TYR A 187 -8.21 11.03 -1.66
N ALA A 188 -8.32 11.15 -0.33
CA ALA A 188 -7.99 10.06 0.59
C ALA A 188 -8.84 8.81 0.31
N HIS A 189 -10.14 9.00 0.05
CA HIS A 189 -11.04 7.92 -0.33
C HIS A 189 -10.66 7.31 -1.68
N LEU A 190 -10.31 8.11 -2.69
CA LEU A 190 -9.86 7.58 -3.99
C LEU A 190 -8.56 6.77 -3.85
N TYR A 191 -7.60 7.21 -3.04
CA TYR A 191 -6.39 6.44 -2.75
C TYR A 191 -6.72 5.14 -2.01
N ASN A 192 -7.68 5.16 -1.07
CA ASN A 192 -8.16 3.96 -0.41
C ASN A 192 -8.73 2.96 -1.43
N LEU A 193 -9.63 3.38 -2.32
CA LEU A 193 -10.17 2.54 -3.39
C LEU A 193 -9.08 2.03 -4.34
N ALA A 194 -8.08 2.87 -4.63
CA ALA A 194 -7.02 2.53 -5.57
C ALA A 194 -6.07 1.45 -5.07
N TRP A 195 -5.81 1.43 -3.77
CA TRP A 195 -4.71 0.66 -3.18
C TRP A 195 -5.15 -0.38 -2.15
N SER A 196 -6.46 -0.60 -1.99
CA SER A 196 -6.99 -1.57 -1.01
C SER A 196 -7.10 -3.01 -1.52
N ASP A 197 -6.94 -3.29 -2.83
CA ASP A 197 -6.91 -4.66 -3.34
C ASP A 197 -5.86 -5.50 -2.60
N SER A 198 -6.26 -6.66 -2.09
CA SER A 198 -5.46 -7.45 -1.16
C SER A 198 -4.12 -7.92 -1.75
N ALA A 199 -4.08 -8.25 -3.04
CA ALA A 199 -2.85 -8.67 -3.71
C ALA A 199 -1.90 -7.48 -3.91
N ASN A 200 -2.44 -6.31 -4.28
CA ASN A 200 -1.66 -5.08 -4.39
C ASN A 200 -1.13 -4.60 -3.03
N ARG A 201 -1.96 -4.64 -1.96
CA ARG A 201 -1.52 -4.37 -0.59
C ARG A 201 -0.39 -5.30 -0.16
N TRP A 202 -0.53 -6.60 -0.41
CA TRP A 202 0.52 -7.56 -0.15
C TRP A 202 1.80 -7.23 -0.93
N LEU A 203 1.70 -6.92 -2.22
CA LEU A 203 2.88 -6.58 -3.01
C LEU A 203 3.61 -5.35 -2.47
N LEU A 204 2.87 -4.29 -2.12
CA LEU A 204 3.43 -3.08 -1.51
C LEU A 204 4.01 -3.31 -0.11
N SER A 205 3.61 -4.40 0.56
CA SER A 205 4.20 -4.82 1.83
C SER A 205 5.54 -5.55 1.68
N ILE A 206 5.93 -5.99 0.48
CA ILE A 206 7.18 -6.73 0.24
C ILE A 206 8.15 -6.08 -0.74
N LEU A 207 7.72 -5.00 -1.39
CA LEU A 207 8.47 -4.33 -2.45
C LEU A 207 8.38 -2.81 -2.25
N PRO A 208 9.52 -2.12 -2.10
CA PRO A 208 9.49 -0.68 -1.92
C PRO A 208 8.95 0.00 -3.19
N SER A 209 8.28 1.14 -2.98
CA SER A 209 7.70 1.94 -4.05
C SER A 209 8.18 3.39 -4.01
N ALA A 210 8.58 3.91 -5.16
CA ALA A 210 8.84 5.33 -5.40
C ALA A 210 7.79 5.88 -6.38
N MET A 211 7.49 7.17 -6.25
CA MET A 211 6.43 7.89 -6.97
C MET A 211 6.98 9.21 -7.47
#